data_AF-A0A7V9BQT2-F1
#
_entry.id   AF-A0A7V9BQT2-F1
#
_cell.length_a   1.000
_cell.length_b   1.000
_cell.length_c   1.000
_cell.angle_alpha   90.00
_cell.angle_beta   90.00
_cell.angle_gamma   90.00
#
_symmetry.space_group_name_H-M   'P 1'
#
loop_
_entity.id
_entity.type
_entity.pdbx_description
1 polymer ?
#
loop_
_entity_poly.entity_id
_entity_poly.type
_entity_poly.pdbx_seq_one_letter_code
_entity_poly.pdbx_strand_id
1 'polypeptide(L)' 'MSTVTDETVERGTRLDDLIAEQEAIFLARQPGSKSLIARARASLPGGVTSNWQIARPQAVWLSHGAGSKV' A
#
# COMPACT_ATOMS: atom_id res chain seq x y z
N MET A 1 9.05 20.36 29.60
CA MET A 1 9.56 19.47 28.54
C MET A 1 8.76 18.17 28.38
N SER A 2 7.67 17.93 29.15
CA SER A 2 6.83 16.72 29.03
C SER A 2 5.66 16.84 28.03
N THR A 3 5.11 18.03 27.79
CA THR A 3 3.91 18.21 26.95
C THR A 3 4.16 17.97 25.46
N VAL A 4 5.33 18.36 24.95
CA VAL A 4 5.69 18.21 23.53
C VAL A 4 5.84 16.74 23.12
N THR A 5 6.36 15.90 24.01
CA THR A 5 6.51 14.46 23.75
C THR A 5 5.16 13.76 23.70
N ASP A 6 4.24 14.12 24.60
CA ASP A 6 2.89 13.56 24.67
C ASP A 6 2.06 13.89 23.41
N GLU A 7 2.10 15.15 22.97
CA GLU A 7 1.45 15.58 21.71
C GLU A 7 2.03 14.91 20.46
N THR A 8 3.33 14.62 20.47
CA THR A 8 4.01 13.93 19.36
C THR A 8 3.58 12.47 19.29
N VAL A 9 3.47 11.81 20.45
CA VAL A 9 2.99 10.43 20.55
C VAL A 9 1.53 10.34 20.11
N GLU A 10 0.66 11.23 20.59
CA GLU A 10 -0.75 11.27 20.19
C GLU A 10 -0.91 11.47 18.67
N ARG A 11 -0.14 12.40 18.09
CA ARG A 11 -0.15 12.62 16.65
C ARG A 11 0.34 11.40 15.88
N GLY A 12 1.35 10.70 16.40
CA GLY A 12 1.85 9.44 15.82
C GLY A 12 0.76 8.38 15.79
N THR A 13 0.09 8.14 16.92
CA THR A 13 -1.01 7.16 17.02
C THR A 13 -2.14 7.50 16.05
N ARG A 14 -2.57 8.77 16.00
CA ARG A 14 -3.64 9.20 15.08
C ARG A 14 -3.26 9.05 13.61
N LEU A 15 -1.98 9.23 13.27
CA LEU A 15 -1.48 9.03 11.92
C LEU A 15 -1.46 7.54 11.56
N ASP A 16 -1.03 6.68 12.48
CA ASP A 16 -1.01 5.23 12.27
C ASP A 16 -2.43 4.67 12.07
N ASP A 17 -3.40 5.14 12.85
CA ASP A 17 -4.81 4.77 12.69
C ASP A 17 -5.34 5.17 11.30
N LEU A 18 -5.01 6.38 10.84
CA LEU A 18 -5.41 6.84 9.51
C LEU A 18 -4.73 6.00 8.40
N ILE A 19 -3.45 5.68 8.54
CA ILE A 19 -2.74 4.81 7.58
C ILE A 19 -3.44 3.45 7.52
N ALA A 20 -3.72 2.82 8.67
CA ALA A 20 -4.37 1.52 8.72
C ALA A 20 -5.75 1.52 8.06
N GLU A 21 -6.57 2.56 8.32
CA GLU A 21 -7.88 2.73 7.68
C GLU A 21 -7.74 2.87 6.15
N GLN A 22 -6.83 3.73 5.68
CA GLN A 22 -6.65 3.97 4.24
C GLN A 22 -6.05 2.75 3.54
N GLU A 23 -5.15 2.00 4.17
CA GLU A 23 -4.64 0.73 3.63
C GLU A 23 -5.76 -0.31 3.48
N ALA A 24 -6.67 -0.41 4.45
CA ALA A 24 -7.81 -1.31 4.37
C ALA A 24 -8.75 -0.93 3.22
N ILE A 25 -9.07 0.35 3.06
CA ILE A 25 -9.88 0.87 1.94
C ILE A 25 -9.19 0.61 0.60
N PHE A 26 -7.88 0.85 0.51
CA PHE A 26 -7.09 0.62 -0.70
C PHE A 26 -7.13 -0.84 -1.13
N LEU A 27 -6.89 -1.77 -0.21
CA LEU A 27 -6.95 -3.21 -0.48
C LEU A 27 -8.36 -3.65 -0.91
N ALA A 28 -9.41 -3.16 -0.25
CA ALA A 28 -10.79 -3.51 -0.56
C ALA A 28 -11.21 -3.11 -1.98
N ARG A 29 -10.68 -1.99 -2.50
CA ARG A 29 -10.98 -1.49 -3.86
C ARG A 29 -10.25 -2.25 -4.97
N GLN A 30 -9.31 -3.14 -4.64
CA GLN A 30 -8.37 -3.71 -5.61
C GLN A 30 -8.25 -5.24 -5.55
N PRO A 31 -9.36 -6.00 -5.67
CA PRO A 31 -9.32 -7.47 -5.60
C PRO A 31 -8.51 -8.09 -6.76
N GLY A 32 -8.53 -7.48 -7.95
CA GLY A 32 -7.78 -7.97 -9.12
C GLY A 32 -6.26 -7.94 -8.91
N SER A 33 -5.72 -6.83 -8.41
CA SER A 33 -4.31 -6.70 -8.05
C SER A 33 -3.90 -7.76 -7.02
N LYS A 34 -4.75 -8.00 -6.01
CA LYS A 34 -4.51 -9.02 -4.98
C LYS A 34 -4.35 -10.42 -5.60
N SER A 35 -5.25 -10.81 -6.50
CA SER A 35 -5.17 -12.09 -7.21
C SER A 35 -3.92 -12.21 -8.09
N LEU A 36 -3.58 -11.14 -8.82
CA LEU A 36 -2.41 -11.14 -9.71
C LEU A 36 -1.09 -11.20 -8.93
N ILE A 37 -0.97 -10.47 -7.82
CA ILE A 37 0.21 -10.56 -6.92
C ILE A 37 0.33 -11.96 -6.33
N ALA A 38 -0.77 -12.53 -5.84
CA ALA A 38 -0.76 -13.88 -5.26
C ALA A 38 -0.23 -14.90 -6.27
N ARG A 39 -0.67 -14.81 -7.53
CA ARG A 39 -0.14 -15.65 -8.62
C ARG A 39 1.33 -15.34 -8.91
N ALA A 40 1.70 -14.06 -9.04
CA ALA A 40 3.04 -13.65 -9.40
C ALA A 40 4.10 -14.05 -8.36
N ARG A 41 3.76 -14.04 -7.07
CA ARG A 41 4.66 -14.46 -5.98
C ARG A 41 5.16 -15.90 -6.09
N ALA A 42 4.48 -16.75 -6.87
CA ALA A 42 4.96 -18.10 -7.15
C ALA A 42 6.23 -18.13 -8.01
N SER A 43 6.56 -17.04 -8.70
CA SER A 43 7.68 -16.99 -9.65
C SER A 43 8.52 -15.70 -9.56
N LEU A 44 7.98 -14.64 -8.98
CA LEU A 44 8.62 -13.33 -8.88
C LEU A 44 8.79 -12.93 -7.40
N PRO A 45 10.01 -12.64 -6.93
CA PRO A 45 10.24 -12.07 -5.61
C PRO A 45 9.40 -10.79 -5.41
N GLY A 46 8.65 -10.72 -4.31
CA GLY A 46 7.75 -9.60 -4.04
C GLY A 46 6.47 -9.55 -4.91
N GLY A 47 6.32 -10.46 -5.89
CA GLY A 47 5.18 -10.51 -6.79
C GLY A 47 5.22 -9.45 -7.90
N VAL A 48 6.41 -8.94 -8.24
CA VAL A 48 6.65 -7.92 -9.28
C VAL A 48 7.99 -8.15 -9.98
N THR A 49 8.20 -7.53 -11.13
CA THR A 49 9.41 -7.74 -11.96
C THR A 49 10.63 -6.92 -11.53
N SER A 50 10.43 -5.87 -10.73
CA SER A 50 11.49 -5.00 -10.22
C SER A 50 11.24 -4.65 -8.76
N ASN A 51 12.30 -4.52 -7.97
CA ASN A 51 12.21 -4.06 -6.59
C ASN A 51 11.59 -2.66 -6.47
N TRP A 52 11.75 -1.80 -7.47
CA TRP A 52 11.13 -0.47 -7.54
C TRP A 52 9.60 -0.50 -7.63
N GLN A 53 9.01 -1.65 -7.95
CA GLN A 53 7.56 -1.84 -8.01
C GLN A 53 6.97 -2.41 -6.70
N ILE A 54 7.81 -2.76 -5.72
CA ILE A 54 7.34 -3.28 -4.42
C ILE A 54 6.80 -2.10 -3.62
N ALA A 55 5.49 -2.11 -3.34
CA ALA A 55 4.81 -1.09 -2.56
C ALA A 55 4.01 -1.72 -1.41
N ARG A 56 3.94 -1.00 -0.28
CA ARG A 56 3.02 -1.30 0.83
C ARG A 56 1.69 -0.56 0.64
N PRO A 57 0.54 -1.18 0.95
CA PRO A 57 0.38 -2.56 1.42
C PRO A 57 0.43 -3.59 0.28
N GLN A 58 0.26 -3.15 -0.97
CA GLN A 58 0.44 -3.98 -2.17
C GLN A 58 0.80 -3.12 -3.39
N ALA A 59 1.39 -3.74 -4.42
CA ALA A 59 1.51 -3.13 -5.74
C ALA A 59 0.15 -3.07 -6.46
N VAL A 60 -0.02 -2.10 -7.36
CA VAL A 60 -1.21 -2.02 -8.24
C VAL A 60 -0.89 -2.64 -9.59
N TRP A 61 -1.71 -3.60 -10.02
CA TRP A 61 -1.62 -4.17 -11.35
C TRP A 61 -2.55 -3.41 -12.29
N LEU A 62 -1.96 -2.73 -13.27
CA LEU A 62 -2.69 -1.97 -14.27
C LEU A 62 -3.05 -2.87 -15.44
N SER A 63 -4.31 -2.80 -15.88
CA SER A 63 -4.75 -3.57 -17.05
C SER A 63 -4.40 -2.86 -18.36
N HIS A 64 -4.50 -1.53 -18.39
CA HIS A 64 -4.29 -0.69 -19.56
C HIS A 64 -3.78 0.70 -19.12
N GLY A 65 -3.28 1.48 -20.09
CA GLY A 65 -2.94 2.88 -19.89
C GLY A 65 -3.05 3.64 -21.22
N ALA A 66 -3.47 4.90 -21.17
CA ALA A 66 -3.62 5.77 -22.33
C ALA A 66 -3.19 7.20 -21.99
N GLY A 67 -2.01 7.60 -22.47
CA GLY A 67 -1.41 8.88 -22.09
C GLY A 67 -1.18 8.95 -20.58
N SER A 68 -1.72 9.98 -19.93
CA SER A 68 -1.65 10.17 -18.47
C SER A 68 -2.71 9.42 -17.67
N LYS A 69 -3.51 8.56 -18.31
CA LYS A 69 -4.59 7.79 -17.67
C LYS A 69 -4.22 6.33 -17.54
N VAL A 70 -4.59 5.71 -16.42
CA VAL A 70 -4.41 4.30 -16.07
C VAL A 70 -5.66 3.73 -15.42
#